data_AF-A0A7J8I4W9-F1
#
_entry.id   AF-A0A7J8I4W9-F1
#
_cell.length_a   1.000
_cell.length_b   1.000
_cell.length_c   1.000
_cell.angle_alpha   90.00
_cell.angle_beta   90.00
_cell.angle_gamma   90.00
#
_symmetry.space_group_name_H-M   'P 1'
#
loop_
_entity.id
_entity.type
_entity.pdbx_description
1 polymer ?
#
loop_
_entity_poly.entity_id
_entity_poly.type
_entity_poly.pdbx_seq_one_letter_code
_entity_poly.pdbx_strand_id
1 'polypeptide(L)'
;MELWREGKFQEIVEAEFVLLEVNGLFTYTYSLTAGTALCISQPQNWTTILENAGDKGPFAWDREVNYVSCHDPNSDAPLKWPKARYQILGGPTANKVVFDQRNGIYVFFISVVDPYYSYCWLETTFSVYVYGALPRISIPLEITIIVLMLAILLSVWLAYMIPTLLRTEKGHGFKGFWVSLCKRCRKSCACFQSRR
;
A
#
# COMPACT_ATOMS: atom_id res chain seq x y z
N MET A 1 11.01 2.72 -23.16
CA MET A 1 12.36 2.80 -22.55
C MET A 1 13.35 3.02 -23.68
N GLU A 2 14.50 3.66 -23.47
CA GLU A 2 15.48 3.86 -24.55
C GLU A 2 16.65 2.90 -24.37
N LEU A 3 17.04 2.21 -25.44
CA LEU A 3 18.24 1.38 -25.47
C LEU A 3 19.42 2.22 -25.93
N TRP A 4 20.45 2.30 -25.09
CA TRP A 4 21.69 2.99 -25.40
C TRP A 4 22.85 2.00 -25.39
N ARG A 5 23.72 2.05 -26.40
CA ARG A 5 24.94 1.25 -26.47
C ARG A 5 26.11 2.15 -26.82
N GLU A 6 27.14 2.14 -25.98
CA GLU A 6 28.36 2.97 -26.15
C GLU A 6 28.04 4.48 -26.33
N GLY A 7 27.07 4.99 -25.57
CA GLY A 7 26.65 6.40 -25.65
C GLY A 7 25.86 6.76 -26.91
N LYS A 8 25.52 5.79 -27.76
CA LYS A 8 24.64 5.99 -28.92
C LYS A 8 23.27 5.40 -28.66
N PHE A 9 22.24 6.20 -28.90
CA PHE A 9 20.86 5.75 -28.95
C PHE A 9 20.73 4.66 -30.02
N GLN A 10 20.10 3.56 -29.67
CA GLN A 10 19.85 2.44 -30.58
C GLN A 10 18.38 2.47 -31.00
N GLU A 11 17.49 2.33 -30.03
CA GLU A 11 16.06 2.25 -30.29
C GLU A 11 15.23 2.60 -29.05
N ILE A 12 13.94 2.86 -29.30
CA ILE A 12 12.94 2.84 -28.24
C ILE A 12 12.55 1.38 -28.04
N VAL A 13 12.82 0.88 -26.84
CA VAL A 13 12.37 -0.44 -26.38
C VAL A 13 10.86 -0.35 -26.14
N GLU A 14 10.12 -0.99 -27.05
CA GLU A 14 8.68 -1.20 -26.97
C GLU A 14 8.30 -2.49 -26.23
N ALA A 15 9.27 -3.17 -25.60
CA ALA A 15 9.02 -4.38 -24.84
C ALA A 15 8.15 -4.14 -23.58
N GLU A 16 7.42 -5.17 -23.17
CA GLU A 16 6.77 -5.26 -21.87
C GLU A 16 7.77 -5.50 -20.73
N PHE A 17 7.66 -4.72 -19.67
CA PHE A 17 8.52 -4.81 -18.49
C PHE A 17 7.76 -4.53 -17.19
N VAL A 18 8.31 -5.00 -16.08
CA VAL A 18 7.75 -4.83 -14.74
C VAL A 18 8.73 -4.10 -13.83
N LEU A 19 8.18 -3.39 -12.84
CA LEU A 19 8.96 -2.67 -11.83
C LEU A 19 8.65 -3.22 -10.44
N LEU A 20 9.70 -3.42 -9.65
CA LEU A 20 9.62 -3.77 -8.24
C LEU A 20 10.40 -2.73 -7.42
N GLU A 21 9.75 -2.08 -6.45
CA GLU A 21 10.46 -1.20 -5.53
C GLU A 21 11.17 -2.03 -4.45
N VAL A 22 12.46 -1.77 -4.24
CA VAL A 22 13.33 -2.63 -3.43
C VAL A 22 13.44 -2.24 -1.95
N ASN A 23 13.02 -1.03 -1.58
CA ASN A 23 13.06 -0.51 -0.20
C ASN A 23 11.71 -0.58 0.53
N GLY A 24 10.68 -1.17 -0.09
CA GLY A 24 9.33 -1.27 0.47
C GLY A 24 8.50 0.01 0.37
N LEU A 25 8.80 0.90 -0.59
CA LEU A 25 8.09 2.16 -0.82
C LEU A 25 6.97 1.99 -1.86
N PHE A 26 5.76 1.68 -1.39
CA PHE A 26 4.60 1.44 -2.25
C PHE A 26 3.70 2.68 -2.45
N THR A 27 4.24 3.89 -2.31
CA THR A 27 3.51 5.17 -2.44
C THR A 27 3.37 5.66 -3.90
N TYR A 28 3.49 4.75 -4.86
CA TYR A 28 3.32 5.02 -6.29
C TYR A 28 2.17 4.17 -6.83
N THR A 29 1.64 4.57 -7.98
CA THR A 29 0.55 3.85 -8.66
C THR A 29 0.77 3.82 -10.17
N TYR A 30 -0.19 3.25 -10.89
CA TYR A 30 -0.16 3.11 -12.34
C TYR A 30 -1.32 3.89 -12.97
N SER A 31 -1.05 4.52 -14.11
CA SER A 31 -2.03 5.33 -14.83
C SER A 31 -3.18 4.49 -15.38
N LEU A 32 -2.92 3.26 -15.82
CA LEU A 32 -3.93 2.37 -16.38
C LEU A 32 -4.46 1.34 -15.37
N THR A 33 -5.71 0.96 -15.57
CA THR A 33 -6.32 -0.27 -15.03
C THR A 33 -6.36 -1.35 -16.09
N ALA A 34 -6.58 -2.61 -15.69
CA ALA A 34 -6.68 -3.76 -16.60
C ALA A 34 -7.70 -3.52 -17.73
N GLY A 35 -8.86 -2.94 -17.40
CA GLY A 35 -9.89 -2.60 -18.40
C GLY A 35 -9.46 -1.49 -19.35
N THR A 36 -8.82 -0.41 -18.86
CA THR A 36 -8.33 0.67 -19.73
C THR A 36 -7.11 0.29 -20.56
N ALA A 37 -6.37 -0.73 -20.12
CA ALA A 37 -5.29 -1.36 -20.87
C ALA A 37 -5.78 -2.36 -21.93
N LEU A 38 -7.11 -2.52 -22.07
CA LEU A 38 -7.75 -3.44 -23.01
C LEU A 38 -7.32 -4.90 -22.83
N CYS A 39 -7.06 -5.32 -21.59
CA CYS A 39 -6.76 -6.71 -21.29
C CYS A 39 -7.96 -7.60 -21.63
N ILE A 40 -7.68 -8.77 -22.23
CA ILE A 40 -8.65 -9.83 -22.50
C ILE A 40 -8.81 -10.69 -21.25
N SER A 41 -7.69 -11.01 -20.61
CA SER A 41 -7.60 -11.80 -19.39
C SER A 41 -7.20 -10.97 -18.18
N GLN A 42 -7.32 -11.54 -16.97
CA GLN A 42 -6.87 -10.85 -15.76
C GLN A 42 -5.32 -10.74 -15.78
N PRO A 43 -4.74 -9.52 -15.83
CA PRO A 43 -3.30 -9.36 -15.78
C PRO A 43 -2.73 -9.83 -14.43
N GLN A 44 -1.53 -10.40 -14.51
CA GLN A 44 -0.74 -10.81 -13.36
C GLN A 44 -0.28 -9.60 -12.53
N ASN A 45 0.06 -9.84 -11.27
CA ASN A 45 0.59 -8.85 -10.36
C ASN A 45 1.71 -9.44 -9.50
N TRP A 46 2.53 -8.59 -8.90
CA TRP A 46 3.66 -9.03 -8.06
C TRP A 46 3.24 -9.93 -6.89
N THR A 47 2.06 -9.70 -6.31
CA THR A 47 1.55 -10.53 -5.22
C THR A 47 1.31 -11.97 -5.69
N THR A 48 0.61 -12.15 -6.80
CA THR A 48 0.33 -13.46 -7.41
C THR A 48 1.58 -14.16 -7.91
N ILE A 49 2.57 -13.39 -8.37
CA ILE A 49 3.83 -13.96 -8.85
C ILE A 49 4.69 -14.42 -7.69
N LEU A 50 4.77 -13.63 -6.62
CA LEU A 50 5.54 -13.98 -5.43
C LEU A 50 4.95 -15.18 -4.68
N GLU A 51 3.62 -15.33 -4.67
CA GLU A 51 2.95 -16.53 -4.13
C GLU A 51 3.37 -17.81 -4.87
N ASN A 52 3.60 -17.72 -6.18
CA ASN A 52 3.96 -18.85 -7.03
C ASN A 52 5.49 -19.00 -7.23
N ALA A 53 6.29 -18.08 -6.71
CA ALA A 53 7.73 -17.98 -6.96
C ALA A 53 8.57 -19.07 -6.29
N GLY A 54 8.06 -19.69 -5.22
CA GLY A 54 8.82 -20.65 -4.41
C GLY A 54 10.14 -20.02 -3.91
N ASP A 55 11.26 -20.67 -4.20
CA ASP A 55 12.61 -20.27 -3.76
C ASP A 55 13.26 -19.15 -4.61
N LYS A 56 12.62 -18.70 -5.70
CA LYS A 56 13.19 -17.68 -6.60
C LYS A 56 13.29 -16.27 -5.99
N GLY A 57 12.76 -16.06 -4.79
CA GLY A 57 12.85 -14.78 -4.08
C GLY A 57 12.02 -13.66 -4.74
N PRO A 58 12.27 -12.38 -4.38
CA PRO A 58 11.43 -11.26 -4.80
C PRO A 58 11.53 -10.92 -6.30
N PHE A 59 12.52 -11.45 -7.01
CA PHE A 59 12.79 -11.15 -8.43
C PHE A 59 12.29 -12.25 -9.38
N ALA A 60 11.27 -13.00 -8.96
CA ALA A 60 10.83 -14.20 -9.65
C ALA A 60 9.98 -13.97 -10.90
N TRP A 61 9.59 -12.73 -11.22
CA TRP A 61 8.79 -12.46 -12.42
C TRP A 61 9.69 -12.42 -13.64
N ASP A 62 9.66 -13.53 -14.38
CA ASP A 62 10.52 -13.78 -15.53
C ASP A 62 9.69 -14.11 -16.77
N ARG A 63 10.31 -13.89 -17.93
CA ARG A 63 9.72 -14.19 -19.24
C ARG A 63 9.37 -15.68 -19.40
N GLU A 64 10.27 -16.55 -18.99
CA GLU A 64 10.28 -17.96 -19.42
C GLU A 64 9.37 -18.86 -18.59
N VAL A 65 9.16 -18.53 -17.31
CA VAL A 65 8.52 -19.42 -16.36
C VAL A 65 7.12 -18.95 -15.99
N ASN A 66 6.88 -17.64 -15.90
CA ASN A 66 5.60 -17.17 -15.36
C ASN A 66 4.97 -15.96 -16.04
N TYR A 67 5.61 -15.24 -16.94
CA TYR A 67 4.93 -14.14 -17.63
C TYR A 67 3.92 -14.62 -18.69
N VAL A 68 2.69 -14.14 -18.60
CA VAL A 68 1.66 -14.31 -19.63
C VAL A 68 1.00 -12.97 -19.90
N SER A 69 1.02 -12.52 -21.17
CA SER A 69 0.40 -11.26 -21.55
C SER A 69 -1.12 -11.32 -21.38
N CYS A 70 -1.71 -10.24 -20.85
CA CYS A 70 -3.16 -10.15 -20.69
C CYS A 70 -3.90 -9.98 -22.03
N HIS A 71 -3.16 -9.73 -23.11
CA HIS A 71 -3.66 -9.61 -24.48
C HIS A 71 -3.58 -10.93 -25.25
N ASP A 72 -3.09 -12.02 -24.63
CA ASP A 72 -3.08 -13.34 -25.26
C ASP A 72 -4.51 -13.86 -25.48
N PRO A 73 -4.96 -14.09 -26.73
CA PRO A 73 -6.30 -14.59 -27.01
C PRO A 73 -6.52 -16.03 -26.52
N ASN A 74 -5.45 -16.79 -26.26
CA ASN A 74 -5.53 -18.18 -25.80
C ASN A 74 -5.57 -18.30 -24.27
N SER A 75 -5.59 -17.17 -23.54
CA SER A 75 -5.63 -17.19 -22.09
C SER A 75 -7.02 -17.59 -21.58
N ASP A 76 -7.11 -18.70 -20.85
CA ASP A 76 -8.34 -19.17 -20.21
C ASP A 76 -8.77 -18.34 -18.98
N ALA A 77 -7.92 -17.44 -18.49
CA ALA A 77 -8.21 -16.63 -17.31
C ALA A 77 -9.19 -15.48 -17.63
N PRO A 78 -10.40 -15.44 -17.05
CA PRO A 78 -11.34 -14.35 -17.33
C PRO A 78 -10.90 -13.04 -16.65
N LEU A 79 -11.19 -11.89 -17.29
CA LEU A 79 -11.00 -10.58 -16.69
C LEU A 79 -12.04 -10.31 -15.58
N LYS A 80 -11.71 -10.69 -14.34
CA LYS A 80 -12.59 -10.53 -13.18
C LYS A 80 -12.57 -9.11 -12.61
N TRP A 81 -11.42 -8.43 -12.66
CA TRP A 81 -11.19 -7.15 -11.97
C TRP A 81 -10.72 -6.05 -12.93
N PRO A 82 -11.59 -5.51 -13.80
CA PRO A 82 -11.20 -4.51 -14.80
C PRO A 82 -10.70 -3.18 -14.18
N LYS A 83 -11.05 -2.90 -12.92
CA LYS A 83 -10.62 -1.72 -12.17
C LYS A 83 -9.27 -1.90 -11.46
N ALA A 84 -8.72 -3.12 -11.43
CA ALA A 84 -7.41 -3.36 -10.83
C ALA A 84 -6.32 -2.60 -11.58
N ARG A 85 -5.33 -2.07 -10.86
CA ARG A 85 -4.20 -1.35 -11.45
C ARG A 85 -3.37 -2.29 -12.31
N TYR A 86 -3.04 -1.85 -13.51
CA TYR A 86 -2.22 -2.61 -14.45
C TYR A 86 -0.75 -2.34 -14.13
N GLN A 87 0.01 -3.38 -13.78
CA GLN A 87 1.40 -3.24 -13.29
C GLN A 87 2.46 -3.38 -14.38
N ILE A 88 2.08 -3.97 -15.52
CA ILE A 88 2.97 -4.14 -16.67
C ILE A 88 3.07 -2.79 -17.40
N LEU A 89 4.28 -2.44 -17.80
CA LEU A 89 4.61 -1.20 -18.49
C LEU A 89 5.21 -1.52 -19.87
N GLY A 90 5.18 -0.53 -20.76
CA GLY A 90 5.67 -0.71 -22.13
C GLY A 90 4.70 -1.51 -22.99
N GLY A 91 5.23 -2.18 -24.01
CA GLY A 91 4.41 -2.92 -24.96
C GLY A 91 3.48 -2.01 -25.76
N PRO A 92 2.29 -2.51 -26.13
CA PRO A 92 1.26 -1.73 -26.81
C PRO A 92 0.55 -0.73 -25.88
N THR A 93 0.90 -0.69 -24.59
CA THR A 93 0.18 0.11 -23.59
C THR A 93 0.93 1.38 -23.21
N ALA A 94 0.21 2.50 -23.17
CA ALA A 94 0.74 3.77 -22.66
C ALA A 94 0.67 3.86 -21.12
N ASN A 95 0.93 2.75 -20.42
CA ASN A 95 0.91 2.71 -18.96
C ASN A 95 2.11 3.46 -18.38
N LYS A 96 1.90 4.17 -17.27
CA LYS A 96 2.90 5.02 -16.64
C LYS A 96 2.84 4.86 -15.13
N VAL A 97 4.01 4.92 -14.50
CA VAL A 97 4.10 5.09 -13.04
C VAL A 97 3.70 6.52 -12.68
N VAL A 98 2.85 6.64 -11.66
CA VAL A 98 2.35 7.91 -11.15
C VAL A 98 2.78 8.03 -9.69
N PHE A 99 3.50 9.10 -9.38
CA PHE A 99 3.95 9.43 -8.03
C PHE A 99 3.12 10.59 -7.48
N ASP A 100 2.21 10.30 -6.57
CA ASP A 100 1.22 11.28 -6.11
C ASP A 100 1.11 11.38 -4.59
N GLN A 101 1.91 10.62 -3.84
CA GLN A 101 1.79 10.51 -2.38
C GLN A 101 3.04 10.90 -1.61
N ARG A 102 4.23 10.90 -2.22
CA ARG A 102 5.47 11.15 -1.47
C ARG A 102 6.61 11.63 -2.36
N ASN A 103 7.26 12.70 -1.89
CA ASN A 103 8.58 13.13 -2.37
C ASN A 103 9.68 12.22 -1.81
N GLY A 104 10.68 11.94 -2.64
CA GLY A 104 11.83 11.16 -2.22
C GLY A 104 12.47 10.37 -3.35
N ILE A 105 13.46 9.57 -2.98
CA ILE A 105 14.12 8.63 -3.87
C ILE A 105 13.34 7.32 -3.84
N TYR A 106 12.96 6.84 -5.02
CA TYR A 106 12.46 5.48 -5.24
C TYR A 106 13.54 4.69 -5.93
N VAL A 107 13.77 3.44 -5.51
CA VAL A 107 14.71 2.54 -6.18
C VAL A 107 13.93 1.38 -6.75
N PHE A 108 13.96 1.27 -8.07
CA PHE A 108 13.22 0.25 -8.80
C PHE A 108 14.18 -0.75 -9.41
N PHE A 109 13.91 -2.02 -9.15
CA PHE A 109 14.36 -3.11 -9.99
C PHE A 109 13.41 -3.23 -11.18
N ILE A 110 13.97 -3.27 -12.39
CA ILE A 110 13.23 -3.49 -13.64
C ILE A 110 13.64 -4.81 -14.25
N SER A 111 12.65 -5.56 -14.74
CA SER A 111 12.84 -6.79 -15.51
C SER A 111 11.99 -6.72 -16.78
N VAL A 112 12.61 -6.97 -17.93
CA VAL A 112 11.91 -7.12 -19.21
C VAL A 112 11.32 -8.52 -19.28
N VAL A 113 10.00 -8.59 -19.39
CA VAL A 113 9.24 -9.85 -19.36
C VAL A 113 8.70 -10.26 -20.73
N ASP A 114 8.77 -9.37 -21.71
CA ASP A 114 8.29 -9.59 -23.07
C ASP A 114 8.92 -10.85 -23.71
N PRO A 115 8.10 -11.83 -24.13
CA PRO A 115 8.59 -13.06 -24.69
C PRO A 115 9.17 -12.95 -26.10
N TYR A 116 9.06 -11.81 -26.76
CA TYR A 116 9.51 -11.63 -28.14
C TYR A 116 10.66 -10.65 -28.29
N TYR A 117 11.05 -9.95 -27.21
CA TYR A 117 12.07 -8.90 -27.29
C TYR A 117 13.52 -9.43 -27.31
N SER A 118 13.92 -10.27 -26.35
CA SER A 118 15.30 -10.76 -26.27
C SER A 118 15.44 -12.09 -25.53
N TYR A 119 16.35 -12.97 -25.98
CA TYR A 119 16.70 -14.23 -25.31
C TYR A 119 17.53 -14.06 -24.03
N CYS A 120 18.13 -12.89 -23.81
CA CYS A 120 18.85 -12.60 -22.57
C CYS A 120 17.91 -12.05 -21.51
N TRP A 121 18.25 -12.31 -20.25
CA TRP A 121 17.58 -11.72 -19.10
C TRP A 121 18.02 -10.26 -19.00
N LEU A 122 17.10 -9.34 -19.30
CA LEU A 122 17.35 -7.91 -19.23
C LEU A 122 16.76 -7.36 -17.94
N GLU A 123 17.63 -7.25 -16.94
CA GLU A 123 17.33 -6.70 -15.64
C GLU A 123 18.29 -5.57 -15.29
N THR A 124 17.79 -4.56 -14.57
CA THR A 124 18.64 -3.52 -14.00
C THR A 124 17.96 -2.86 -12.82
N THR A 125 18.72 -2.07 -12.06
CA THR A 125 18.20 -1.28 -10.94
C THR A 125 18.49 0.18 -11.20
N PHE A 126 17.47 1.02 -11.09
CA PHE A 126 17.60 2.46 -11.24
C PHE A 126 16.92 3.18 -10.09
N SER A 127 17.27 4.46 -9.91
CA SER A 127 16.65 5.31 -8.91
C SER A 127 16.02 6.53 -9.55
N VAL A 128 14.91 6.97 -8.99
CA VAL A 128 14.18 8.16 -9.43
C VAL A 128 13.98 9.07 -8.23
N TYR A 129 14.41 10.31 -8.35
CA TYR A 129 14.11 11.34 -7.36
C TYR A 129 12.85 12.10 -7.77
N VAL A 130 11.81 12.01 -6.94
CA VAL A 130 10.51 12.63 -7.18
C VAL A 130 10.33 13.84 -6.27
N TYR A 131 9.89 14.95 -6.87
CA TYR A 131 9.49 16.17 -6.20
C TYR A 131 8.07 16.58 -6.63
N GLY A 132 7.36 17.32 -5.77
CA GLY A 132 6.00 17.81 -6.05
C GLY A 132 4.85 16.83 -5.74
N ALA A 133 5.14 15.62 -5.25
CA ALA A 133 4.15 14.66 -4.78
C ALA A 133 3.82 14.93 -3.29
N LEU A 134 2.69 15.58 -3.05
CA LEU A 134 2.19 15.88 -1.71
C LEU A 134 1.45 14.65 -1.12
N PRO A 135 1.61 14.35 0.17
CA PRO A 135 0.89 13.25 0.79
C PRO A 135 -0.62 13.46 0.70
N ARG A 136 -1.33 12.40 0.30
CA ARG A 136 -2.79 12.38 0.35
C ARG A 136 -3.22 12.46 1.81
N ILE A 137 -3.85 13.57 2.18
CA ILE A 137 -4.38 13.77 3.52
C ILE A 137 -5.64 12.91 3.66
N SER A 138 -5.52 11.76 4.31
CA SER A 138 -6.64 10.80 4.46
C SER A 138 -7.75 11.29 5.37
N ILE A 139 -7.45 12.17 6.33
CA ILE A 139 -8.45 12.78 7.21
C ILE A 139 -8.49 14.28 6.92
N PRO A 140 -9.61 14.81 6.42
CA PRO A 140 -9.72 16.23 6.18
C PRO A 140 -9.49 16.98 7.50
N LEU A 141 -8.66 18.01 7.43
CA LEU A 141 -8.26 18.82 8.58
C LEU A 141 -9.49 19.32 9.37
N GLU A 142 -10.57 19.64 8.67
CA GLU A 142 -11.85 20.05 9.25
C GLU A 142 -12.42 19.04 10.26
N ILE A 143 -12.45 17.75 9.90
CA ILE A 143 -12.96 16.69 10.78
C ILE A 143 -12.06 16.56 12.01
N THR A 144 -10.73 16.64 11.83
CA THR A 144 -9.80 16.57 12.97
C THR A 144 -10.00 17.72 13.96
N ILE A 145 -10.24 18.93 13.46
CA ILE A 145 -10.51 20.10 14.30
C ILE A 145 -11.84 19.93 15.04
N ILE A 146 -12.91 19.50 14.36
CA ILE A 146 -14.22 19.29 14.99
C ILE A 146 -14.14 18.26 16.11
N VAL A 147 -13.49 17.12 15.87
CA VAL A 147 -13.32 16.06 16.88
C VAL A 147 -12.52 16.58 18.07
N LEU A 148 -11.44 17.33 17.83
CA LEU A 148 -10.63 17.91 18.90
C LEU A 148 -11.43 18.92 19.73
N MET A 149 -12.21 19.78 19.08
CA MET A 149 -13.08 20.76 19.75
C MET A 149 -14.13 20.08 20.63
N LEU A 150 -14.81 19.04 20.10
CA LEU A 150 -15.79 18.26 20.85
C LEU A 150 -15.15 17.55 22.05
N ALA A 151 -13.95 16.99 21.89
CA ALA A 151 -13.22 16.35 22.98
C ALA A 151 -12.86 17.36 24.09
N ILE A 152 -12.42 18.57 23.73
CA ILE A 152 -12.11 19.63 24.69
C ILE A 152 -13.39 20.07 25.41
N LEU A 153 -14.49 20.34 24.69
CA LEU A 153 -15.77 20.70 25.30
C LEU A 153 -16.29 19.62 26.26
N LEU A 154 -16.23 18.34 25.86
CA LEU A 154 -16.61 17.23 26.72
C LEU A 154 -15.73 17.15 27.97
N SER A 155 -14.42 17.33 27.84
CA SER A 155 -13.51 17.31 28.99
C SER A 155 -13.78 18.45 29.97
N VAL A 156 -14.03 19.66 29.48
CA VAL A 156 -14.41 20.82 30.31
C VAL A 156 -15.75 20.58 30.98
N TRP A 157 -16.75 20.07 30.23
CA TRP A 157 -18.07 19.77 30.77
C TRP A 157 -18.01 18.69 31.87
N LEU A 158 -17.24 17.62 31.64
CA LEU A 158 -17.00 16.59 32.65
C LEU A 158 -16.27 17.16 33.87
N ALA A 159 -15.23 17.98 33.68
CA ALA A 159 -14.49 18.61 34.77
C ALA A 159 -15.37 19.56 35.61
N TYR A 160 -16.37 20.19 35.01
CA TYR A 160 -17.36 21.01 35.72
C TYR A 160 -18.44 20.18 36.43
N MET A 161 -18.96 19.15 35.76
CA MET A 161 -20.06 18.34 36.28
C MET A 161 -19.61 17.36 37.37
N ILE A 162 -18.40 16.79 37.28
CA ILE A 162 -17.88 15.81 38.25
C ILE A 162 -17.84 16.39 39.69
N PRO A 163 -17.25 17.57 39.96
CA PRO A 163 -17.26 18.17 41.30
C PRO A 163 -18.67 18.53 41.76
N THR A 164 -19.52 19.03 40.85
CA THR A 164 -20.89 19.47 41.14
C THR A 164 -21.80 18.29 41.53
N LEU A 165 -21.64 17.14 40.87
CA LEU A 165 -22.30 15.88 41.20
C LEU A 165 -21.74 15.23 42.49
N LEU A 166 -20.46 15.43 42.80
CA LEU A 166 -19.86 14.96 44.05
C LEU A 166 -20.28 15.82 45.27
N ARG A 167 -20.69 17.08 45.05
CA ARG A 167 -21.08 18.04 46.10
C ARG A 167 -22.56 17.94 46.51
N THR A 168 -23.39 17.32 45.68
CA THR A 168 -24.79 16.97 46.02
C THR A 168 -24.82 15.60 46.71
N GLU A 169 -25.77 15.36 47.64
CA GLU A 169 -25.79 14.18 48.55
C GLU A 169 -25.67 12.78 47.89
N LYS A 170 -25.80 12.68 46.56
CA LYS A 170 -25.55 11.45 45.78
C LYS A 170 -24.05 11.11 45.60
N GLY A 171 -23.13 12.02 45.93
CA GLY A 171 -21.69 11.83 45.78
C GLY A 171 -21.06 10.76 46.69
N HIS A 172 -21.68 10.50 47.85
CA HIS A 172 -21.18 9.47 48.78
C HIS A 172 -21.37 8.03 48.25
N GLY A 173 -22.43 7.78 47.47
CA GLY A 173 -22.68 6.46 46.86
C GLY A 173 -21.70 6.13 45.73
N PHE A 174 -21.37 7.12 44.89
CA PHE A 174 -20.48 6.92 43.74
C PHE A 174 -19.01 6.75 44.17
N LYS A 175 -18.58 7.44 45.22
CA LYS A 175 -17.25 7.26 45.83
C LYS A 175 -17.09 5.85 46.43
N GLY A 176 -18.14 5.34 47.09
CA GLY A 176 -18.18 3.95 47.58
C GLY A 176 -18.14 2.91 46.45
N PHE A 177 -18.84 3.17 45.34
CA PHE A 177 -18.84 2.30 44.17
C PHE A 177 -17.47 2.25 43.48
N TRP A 178 -16.81 3.38 43.27
CA TRP A 178 -15.45 3.43 42.70
C TRP A 178 -14.39 2.81 43.60
N VAL A 179 -14.47 2.99 44.92
CA VAL A 179 -13.58 2.31 45.89
C VAL A 179 -13.80 0.79 45.87
N SER A 180 -15.04 0.33 45.71
CA SER A 180 -15.38 -1.09 45.54
C SER A 180 -14.82 -1.68 44.25
N LEU A 181 -14.98 -0.97 43.13
CA LEU A 181 -14.45 -1.39 41.82
C LEU A 181 -12.92 -1.42 41.79
N CYS A 182 -12.26 -0.39 42.32
CA CYS A 182 -10.80 -0.38 42.46
C CYS A 182 -10.28 -1.50 43.38
N LYS A 183 -10.97 -1.84 44.48
CA LYS A 183 -10.63 -3.02 45.31
C LYS A 183 -10.81 -4.33 44.55
N ARG A 184 -11.85 -4.46 43.71
CA ARG A 184 -12.14 -5.68 42.93
C ARG A 184 -11.14 -5.88 41.79
N CYS A 185 -10.70 -4.80 41.14
CA CYS A 185 -9.59 -4.82 40.18
C CYS A 185 -8.26 -5.18 40.86
N ARG A 186 -7.96 -4.60 42.04
CA ARG A 186 -6.72 -4.90 42.78
C ARG A 186 -6.67 -6.36 43.28
N LYS A 187 -7.80 -6.94 43.71
CA LYS A 187 -7.90 -8.38 44.03
C LYS A 187 -7.73 -9.28 42.80
N SER A 188 -8.25 -8.87 41.64
CA SER A 188 -8.09 -9.63 40.39
C SER A 188 -6.63 -9.61 39.89
N CYS A 189 -5.93 -8.48 40.03
CA CYS A 189 -4.50 -8.40 39.71
C CYS A 189 -3.62 -9.18 40.69
N ALA A 190 -3.97 -9.23 41.99
CA ALA A 190 -3.25 -10.05 42.98
C ALA A 190 -3.43 -11.56 42.72
N CYS A 191 -4.62 -12.01 42.27
CA CYS A 191 -4.82 -13.39 41.83
C CYS A 191 -4.03 -13.74 40.55
N PHE A 192 -3.71 -12.76 39.71
CA PHE A 192 -2.91 -12.97 38.49
C PHE A 192 -1.40 -13.07 38.78
N GLN A 193 -0.93 -12.48 39.89
CA GLN A 193 0.48 -12.59 40.32
C GLN A 193 0.78 -13.87 41.10
N SER A 194 -0.22 -14.59 41.61
CA SER A 194 -0.05 -15.84 42.36
C SER A 194 -0.19 -17.12 41.50
N ARG A 195 -0.24 -16.98 40.17
CA ARG A 195 -0.41 -18.10 39.23
C ARG A 195 0.71 -18.21 38.19
N ARG A 196 1.92 -17.79 38.56
CA ARG A 196 3.18 -18.15 37.90
C ARG A 196 4.01 -18.99 38.83
#